data_AF-A0AAW5FQ18-F1
#
_entry.id   AF-A0AAW5FQ18-F1
#
_cell.length_a   1.000
_cell.length_b   1.000
_cell.length_c   1.000
_cell.angle_alpha   90.00
_cell.angle_beta   90.00
_cell.angle_gamma   90.00
#
_symmetry.space_group_name_H-M   'P 1'
#
loop_
_entity.id
_entity.type
_entity.pdbx_description
1 polymer ?
#
loop_
_entity_poly.entity_id
_entity_poly.type
_entity_poly.pdbx_seq_one_letter_code
_entity_poly.pdbx_strand_id
1 'polypeptide(L)'
;MTKKYSPVAPSQLTGELNVAFESAEARTICRAIGKALDHFSISEVAREAGLQRTSIYRAFGTEQLPHFSTVLGVLTAMGLEIRVVPRQPRKQSLGQRK
;
A
#
# COMPACT_ATOMS: atom_id res chain seq x y z
N MET A 1 17.26 5.03 -20.62
CA MET A 1 16.24 5.98 -20.13
C MET A 1 16.29 5.97 -18.60
N THR A 2 16.99 6.92 -17.99
CA THR A 2 17.04 7.08 -16.53
C THR A 2 15.77 7.78 -16.07
N LYS A 3 14.82 7.02 -15.51
CA LYS A 3 13.59 7.55 -14.91
C LYS A 3 14.03 8.54 -13.82
N LYS A 4 13.74 9.83 -14.00
CA LYS A 4 14.04 10.88 -13.02
C LYS A 4 13.36 10.51 -11.71
N TYR A 5 14.15 10.16 -10.71
CA TYR A 5 13.67 10.08 -9.35
C TYR A 5 13.33 11.49 -8.88
N SER A 6 12.04 11.78 -8.80
CA SER A 6 11.60 12.87 -7.95
C SER A 6 11.55 12.33 -6.53
N PRO A 7 12.15 13.01 -5.54
CA PRO A 7 11.87 12.75 -4.14
C PRO A 7 10.41 13.15 -3.89
N VAL A 8 9.49 12.22 -4.09
CA VAL A 8 8.09 12.43 -3.71
C VAL A 8 8.06 12.40 -2.19
N ALA A 9 7.59 13.48 -1.58
CA ALA A 9 7.40 13.50 -0.15
C ALA A 9 6.44 12.35 0.23
N PRO A 10 6.77 11.50 1.23
CA PRO A 10 5.92 10.38 1.62
C PRO A 10 4.45 10.78 1.85
N SER A 11 4.19 12.02 2.27
CA SER A 11 2.85 12.58 2.45
C SER A 11 1.99 12.60 1.18
N GLN A 12 2.54 12.86 -0.01
CA GLN A 12 1.74 12.88 -1.25
C GLN A 12 1.26 11.47 -1.65
N LEU A 13 2.09 10.45 -1.42
CA LEU A 13 1.75 9.05 -1.70
C LEU A 13 0.66 8.53 -0.76
N THR A 14 0.63 9.02 0.49
CA THR A 14 -0.39 8.58 1.46
C THR A 14 -1.81 8.96 1.02
N GLY A 15 -2.01 10.12 0.37
CA GLY A 15 -3.33 10.53 -0.10
C GLY A 15 -3.91 9.57 -1.13
N GLU A 16 -3.15 9.26 -2.17
CA GLU A 16 -3.58 8.36 -3.24
C GLU A 16 -3.80 6.92 -2.75
N LEU A 17 -2.89 6.43 -1.90
CA LEU A 17 -3.02 5.09 -1.33
C LEU A 17 -4.22 5.00 -0.39
N ASN A 18 -4.48 6.01 0.45
CA ASN A 18 -5.65 6.01 1.33
C ASN A 18 -6.97 5.97 0.55
N VAL A 19 -7.09 6.72 -0.55
CA VAL A 19 -8.26 6.65 -1.45
C VAL A 19 -8.42 5.24 -2.03
N ALA A 20 -7.32 4.56 -2.39
CA ALA A 20 -7.39 3.18 -2.85
C ALA A 20 -7.81 2.21 -1.73
N PHE A 21 -7.35 2.41 -0.50
CA PHE A 21 -7.77 1.62 0.66
C PHE A 21 -9.25 1.82 1.03
N GLU A 22 -9.83 3.01 0.79
CA GLU A 22 -11.25 3.27 1.00
C GLU A 22 -12.16 2.43 0.10
N SER A 23 -11.68 2.06 -1.10
CA SER A 23 -12.45 1.21 -2.02
C SER A 23 -12.67 -0.20 -1.48
N ALA A 24 -11.83 -0.65 -0.54
CA ALA A 24 -11.82 -2.02 0.00
C ALA A 24 -11.68 -3.12 -1.07
N GLU A 25 -11.10 -2.80 -2.23
CA GLU A 25 -10.86 -3.76 -3.32
C GLU A 25 -9.38 -4.06 -3.48
N ALA A 26 -9.00 -5.32 -3.28
CA ALA A 26 -7.59 -5.75 -3.28
C ALA A 26 -6.86 -5.39 -4.58
N ARG A 27 -7.51 -5.52 -5.75
CA ARG A 27 -6.89 -5.17 -7.04
C ARG A 27 -6.63 -3.67 -7.17
N THR A 28 -7.58 -2.84 -6.73
CA THR A 28 -7.46 -1.38 -6.74
C THR A 28 -6.29 -0.94 -5.85
N ILE A 29 -6.19 -1.50 -4.65
CA ILE A 29 -5.09 -1.26 -3.71
C ILE A 29 -3.76 -1.69 -4.32
N CYS A 30 -3.65 -2.91 -4.86
CA CYS A 30 -2.40 -3.41 -5.44
C CYS A 30 -1.93 -2.57 -6.63
N ARG A 31 -2.86 -2.14 -7.48
CA ARG A 31 -2.55 -1.25 -8.61
C ARG A 31 -2.07 0.12 -8.15
N ALA A 32 -2.66 0.69 -7.10
CA ALA A 32 -2.22 1.95 -6.52
C ALA A 32 -0.82 1.84 -5.92
N ILE A 33 -0.51 0.76 -5.21
CA ILE A 33 0.85 0.47 -4.71
C ILE A 33 1.84 0.33 -5.88
N GLY A 34 1.47 -0.39 -6.94
CA GLY A 34 2.28 -0.53 -8.15
C GLY A 34 2.61 0.82 -8.80
N LYS A 35 1.65 1.75 -8.85
CA LYS A 35 1.91 3.12 -9.32
C LYS A 35 2.81 3.89 -8.36
N ALA A 36 2.58 3.79 -7.04
CA ALA A 36 3.41 4.47 -6.04
C ALA A 36 4.89 4.04 -6.14
N LEU A 37 5.14 2.75 -6.41
CA LEU A 37 6.48 2.19 -6.60
C LEU A 37 7.29 2.85 -7.75
N ASP A 38 6.64 3.52 -8.70
CA ASP A 38 7.34 4.26 -9.77
C ASP A 38 8.21 5.42 -9.27
N HIS A 39 7.96 5.87 -8.04
CA HIS A 39 8.71 6.93 -7.36
C HIS A 39 9.87 6.40 -6.50
N PHE A 40 10.07 5.08 -6.45
CA PHE A 40 11.05 4.42 -5.58
C PHE A 40 12.05 3.56 -6.33
N SER A 41 13.11 3.16 -5.61
CA SER A 41 14.04 2.16 -6.12
C SER A 41 13.47 0.81 -5.92
N ILE A 42 13.07 0.18 -7.02
CA ILE A 42 12.67 -1.23 -6.94
C ILE A 42 13.82 -2.08 -6.37
N SER A 43 15.08 -1.69 -6.58
CA SER A 43 16.23 -2.39 -5.99
C SER A 43 16.35 -2.16 -4.48
N GLU A 44 16.17 -0.93 -3.99
CA GLU A 44 16.25 -0.66 -2.54
C GLU A 44 15.01 -1.20 -1.80
N VAL A 45 13.81 -1.01 -2.37
CA VAL A 45 12.56 -1.55 -1.83
C VAL A 45 12.63 -3.08 -1.75
N ALA A 46 13.15 -3.76 -2.78
CA ALA A 46 13.36 -5.20 -2.75
C ALA A 46 14.31 -5.62 -1.62
N ARG A 47 15.43 -4.91 -1.47
CA ARG A 47 16.42 -5.18 -0.41
C ARG A 47 15.81 -4.99 0.98
N GLU A 48 15.07 -3.92 1.20
CA GLU A 48 14.46 -3.60 2.49
C GLU A 48 13.27 -4.49 2.83
N ALA A 49 12.46 -4.85 1.83
CA ALA A 49 11.35 -5.78 2.00
C ALA A 49 11.79 -7.25 2.09
N GLY A 50 13.08 -7.56 1.85
CA GLY A 50 13.57 -8.95 1.79
C GLY A 50 13.01 -9.75 0.60
N LEU A 51 12.69 -9.08 -0.50
CA LEU A 51 12.06 -9.65 -1.68
C LEU A 51 13.01 -9.62 -2.88
N GLN A 52 12.72 -10.45 -3.88
CA GLN A 52 13.35 -10.31 -5.20
C GLN A 52 12.62 -9.21 -5.99
N ARG A 53 13.37 -8.45 -6.82
CA ARG A 53 12.77 -7.42 -7.72
C ARG A 53 11.69 -8.03 -8.62
N THR A 54 11.91 -9.24 -9.12
CA THR A 54 10.94 -10.00 -9.92
C THR A 54 9.66 -10.32 -9.15
N SER A 55 9.76 -10.57 -7.84
CA SER A 55 8.60 -10.77 -6.97
C SER A 55 7.76 -9.49 -6.85
N ILE A 56 8.41 -8.32 -6.74
CA ILE A 56 7.70 -7.02 -6.69
C ILE A 56 6.96 -6.76 -8.02
N TYR A 57 7.62 -6.95 -9.17
CA TYR A 57 6.95 -6.77 -10.46
C TYR A 57 5.77 -7.72 -10.67
N ARG A 58 5.91 -8.99 -10.25
CA ARG A 58 4.80 -9.93 -10.32
C ARG A 58 3.65 -9.52 -9.38
N ALA A 59 3.98 -9.11 -8.17
CA ALA A 59 3.01 -8.72 -7.14
C ALA A 59 2.19 -7.47 -7.46
N PHE A 60 2.82 -6.45 -8.06
CA PHE A 60 2.19 -5.13 -8.23
C PHE A 60 2.10 -4.66 -9.69
N GLY A 61 2.72 -5.40 -10.62
CA GLY A 61 2.69 -5.13 -12.07
C GLY A 61 1.81 -6.07 -12.89
N THR A 62 1.21 -7.09 -12.27
CA THR A 62 0.25 -8.02 -12.92
C THR A 62 -1.10 -7.98 -12.21
N GLU A 63 -2.12 -8.66 -12.73
CA GLU A 63 -3.42 -8.81 -12.04
C GLU A 63 -3.40 -9.84 -10.88
N GLN A 64 -2.24 -10.36 -10.50
CA GLN A 64 -2.10 -11.27 -9.36
C GLN A 64 -2.28 -10.52 -8.03
N LEU A 65 -2.92 -11.18 -7.07
CA LEU A 65 -3.07 -10.68 -5.71
C LEU A 65 -1.90 -11.19 -4.85
N PRO A 66 -0.98 -10.32 -4.41
CA PRO A 66 0.11 -10.72 -3.56
C PRO A 66 -0.38 -11.12 -2.17
N HIS A 67 0.44 -11.91 -1.47
CA HIS A 67 0.21 -12.17 -0.05
C HIS A 67 0.24 -10.87 0.74
N PHE A 68 -0.57 -10.79 1.80
CA PHE A 68 -0.63 -9.60 2.64
C PHE A 68 0.74 -9.26 3.27
N SER A 69 1.58 -10.26 3.57
CA SER A 69 2.96 -10.05 4.02
C SER A 69 3.82 -9.29 3.00
N THR A 70 3.64 -9.56 1.71
CA THR A 70 4.31 -8.83 0.62
C THR A 70 3.85 -7.38 0.59
N VAL A 71 2.54 -7.13 0.74
CA VAL A 71 1.97 -5.78 0.80
C VAL A 71 2.58 -4.99 1.96
N LEU A 72 2.58 -5.57 3.17
CA LEU A 72 3.17 -4.94 4.35
C LEU A 72 4.66 -4.66 4.17
N GLY A 73 5.44 -5.65 3.73
CA GLY A 73 6.89 -5.50 3.55
C GLY A 73 7.24 -4.39 2.55
N VAL A 74 6.50 -4.29 1.45
CA VAL A 74 6.70 -3.23 0.46
C VAL A 74 6.30 -1.86 1.00
N LEU A 75 5.16 -1.72 1.67
CA LEU A 75 4.76 -0.44 2.27
C LEU A 75 5.77 0.02 3.33
N THR A 76 6.24 -0.88 4.18
CA THR A 76 7.27 -0.56 5.18
C THR A 76 8.59 -0.13 4.54
N ALA A 77 9.03 -0.81 3.47
CA ALA A 77 10.22 -0.42 2.69
C ALA A 77 10.04 0.91 1.94
N MET A 78 8.80 1.35 1.71
CA MET A 78 8.49 2.69 1.20
C MET A 78 8.41 3.74 2.34
N GLY A 79 8.66 3.35 3.59
CA GLY A 79 8.53 4.22 4.77
C GLY A 79 7.08 4.49 5.17
N LEU A 80 6.14 3.61 4.78
CA LEU A 80 4.71 3.74 5.05
C LEU A 80 4.23 2.68 6.04
N GLU A 81 3.14 2.99 6.75
CA GLU A 81 2.46 2.07 7.66
C GLU A 81 0.95 2.03 7.39
N ILE A 82 0.33 0.88 7.64
CA ILE A 82 -1.13 0.75 7.60
C ILE A 82 -1.68 1.01 9.00
N ARG A 83 -2.72 1.83 9.09
CA ARG A 83 -3.47 2.05 10.33
C ARG A 83 -4.89 1.54 10.22
N VAL A 84 -5.36 0.87 11.27
CA VAL A 84 -6.76 0.46 11.41
C VAL A 84 -7.48 1.48 12.27
N VAL A 85 -8.51 2.11 11.70
CA VAL A 85 -9.35 3.09 12.38
C VAL A 85 -10.83 2.70 12.26
N PRO A 86 -11.71 3.11 13.20
CA PRO A 86 -13.15 2.88 13.06
C PRO A 86 -13.70 3.53 11.79
N ARG A 87 -14.31 2.75 10.89
CA ARG A 87 -14.93 3.26 9.64
C ARG A 87 -16.10 4.21 9.92
N GLN A 88 -16.82 3.96 11.00
CA GLN A 88 -17.75 4.85 11.68
C GLN A 88 -17.72 4.45 13.17
N PRO A 89 -18.00 5.37 14.12
CA PRO A 89 -18.35 4.93 15.47
C PRO A 89 -19.57 4.02 15.32
N ARG A 90 -19.38 2.71 15.50
CA ARG A 90 -20.50 1.75 15.56
C ARG A 90 -21.42 2.33 16.62
N LYS A 91 -22.57 2.88 16.22
CA LYS A 91 -23.59 3.38 17.16
C LYS A 91 -23.80 2.21 18.12
N GLN A 92 -23.28 2.34 19.33
CA GLN A 92 -23.58 1.39 20.38
C GLN A 92 -25.09 1.48 20.46
N SER A 93 -25.80 0.44 20.03
CA SER A 93 -27.19 0.28 20.37
C SER A 93 -27.18 0.20 21.89
N LEU A 94 -27.38 1.35 22.52
CA LEU A 94 -27.72 1.48 23.93
C LEU A 94 -28.93 0.59 24.09
N GLY A 95 -28.70 -0.64 24.53
CA GLY A 95 -29.71 -1.48 25.12
C GLY A 95 -30.20 -0.71 26.32
N GLN A 96 -31.25 0.09 26.12
CA GLN A 96 -32.19 0.37 27.17
C GLN A 96 -32.74 -0.99 27.61
N ARG A 97 -32.13 -1.57 28.63
CA ARG A 97 -32.81 -2.53 29.48
C ARG A 97 -33.29 -1.73 30.69
N LYS A 98 -34.58 -1.41 30.64
CA LYS A 98 -35.41 -1.17 31.82
C LYS A 98 -35.42 -2.43 32.68
#